data_AF-A0A9W4RW27-F1
#
_entry.id   AF-A0A9W4RW27-F1
#
_cell.length_a   1.000
_cell.length_b   1.000
_cell.length_c   1.000
_cell.angle_alpha   90.00
_cell.angle_beta   90.00
_cell.angle_gamma   90.00
#
_symmetry.space_group_name_H-M   'P 1'
#
loop_
_entity.id
_entity.type
_entity.pdbx_description
1 polymer ?
#
loop_
_entity_poly.entity_id
_entity_poly.type
_entity_poly.pdbx_seq_one_letter_code
_entity_poly.pdbx_strand_id
1 'polypeptide(L)'
;MLFTQALIAALVTGVWGHGVVQTPEPRTTGTKQEELCGTAVTNKLDSDLAGPIENAMAVADADYQCNAFMCRGYQWEDNVDLLMNVTAGQVIPFHIDLVAGHRPGHANISVIDLATNTAIGEPLITWDDWPTENPDPLADTDFNVTIPDTLADSCNVGGKCAIQWFWYAETNKQTYESCIDIAIVA
;
A
#
# COMPACT_ATOMS: atom_id res chain seq x y z
N MET A 1 -9.54 14.80 -55.84
CA MET A 1 -9.56 15.65 -54.62
C MET A 1 -9.42 14.71 -53.44
N LEU A 2 -8.34 14.88 -52.67
CA LEU A 2 -7.93 14.00 -51.58
C LEU A 2 -8.96 14.03 -50.45
N PHE A 3 -9.36 12.85 -49.95
CA PHE A 3 -10.07 12.72 -48.68
C PHE A 3 -9.06 12.82 -47.54
N THR A 4 -9.07 13.92 -46.81
CA THR A 4 -8.29 14.09 -45.58
C THR A 4 -9.01 13.36 -44.44
N GLN A 5 -8.54 12.18 -44.07
CA GLN A 5 -8.96 11.50 -42.84
C GLN A 5 -8.23 12.15 -41.66
N ALA A 6 -8.96 12.89 -40.83
CA ALA A 6 -8.45 13.38 -39.55
C ALA A 6 -8.45 12.21 -38.55
N LEU A 7 -7.26 11.72 -38.19
CA LEU A 7 -7.09 10.79 -37.08
C LEU A 7 -7.19 11.61 -35.77
N ILE A 8 -8.31 11.48 -35.06
CA ILE A 8 -8.43 12.01 -33.69
C ILE A 8 -7.79 10.98 -32.77
N ALA A 9 -6.56 11.23 -32.32
CA ALA A 9 -5.95 10.49 -31.22
C ALA A 9 -6.63 10.95 -29.92
N ALA A 10 -7.59 10.15 -29.42
CA ALA A 10 -8.14 10.36 -28.09
C ALA A 10 -7.08 9.96 -27.06
N LEU A 11 -6.40 10.94 -26.45
CA LEU A 11 -5.68 10.71 -25.21
C LEU A 11 -6.74 10.46 -24.13
N VAL A 12 -6.88 9.20 -23.70
CA VAL A 12 -7.61 8.88 -22.47
C VAL A 12 -6.73 9.33 -21.32
N THR A 13 -6.90 10.57 -20.86
CA THR A 13 -6.35 10.98 -19.56
C THR A 13 -7.21 10.32 -18.49
N GLY A 14 -6.82 9.11 -18.08
CA GLY A 14 -7.35 8.52 -16.86
C GLY A 14 -7.00 9.42 -15.69
N VAL A 15 -7.98 9.82 -14.89
CA VAL A 15 -7.70 10.32 -13.54
C VAL A 15 -7.27 9.08 -12.75
N TRP A 16 -6.07 9.08 -12.16
CA TRP A 16 -5.52 7.97 -11.37
C TRP A 16 -5.74 8.22 -9.89
N GLY A 17 -5.99 7.17 -9.12
CA GLY A 17 -6.22 7.33 -7.69
C GLY A 17 -4.89 7.51 -7.00
N HIS A 18 -4.89 8.16 -5.86
CA HIS A 18 -3.69 8.37 -5.08
C HIS A 18 -4.06 8.32 -3.60
N GLY A 19 -3.36 7.46 -2.86
CA GLY A 19 -3.50 7.32 -1.43
C GLY A 19 -2.25 6.70 -0.84
N VAL A 20 -1.83 7.20 0.33
CA VAL A 20 -0.67 6.68 1.07
C VAL A 20 -0.90 6.88 2.57
N VAL A 21 -0.46 5.93 3.40
CA VAL A 21 -0.44 6.19 4.84
C VAL A 21 0.64 7.23 5.14
N GLN A 22 0.33 8.23 5.96
CA GLN A 22 1.31 9.20 6.49
C GLN A 22 1.60 8.99 7.97
N THR A 23 0.66 8.40 8.71
CA THR A 23 0.85 8.06 10.12
C THR A 23 0.30 6.66 10.36
N PRO A 24 1.06 5.76 10.98
CA PRO A 24 2.51 5.84 11.20
C PRO A 24 3.30 5.99 9.90
N GLU A 25 4.57 6.39 9.98
CA GLU A 25 5.42 6.50 8.79
C GLU A 25 5.55 5.11 8.13
N PRO A 26 5.12 4.94 6.86
CA PRO A 26 5.17 3.65 6.20
C PRO A 26 6.56 3.36 5.64
N ARG A 27 6.78 2.11 5.23
CA ARG A 27 7.94 1.73 4.42
C ARG A 27 8.10 2.64 3.21
N THR A 28 9.35 2.86 2.84
CA THR A 28 9.80 3.61 1.66
C THR A 28 10.75 2.76 0.82
N THR A 29 11.18 3.32 -0.31
CA THR A 29 12.08 2.66 -1.26
C THR A 29 13.52 2.58 -0.75
N GLY A 30 14.27 1.60 -1.23
CA GLY A 30 15.70 1.50 -0.91
C GLY A 30 16.47 0.51 -1.75
N THR A 31 17.71 0.25 -1.35
CA THR A 31 18.66 -0.57 -2.10
C THR A 31 18.25 -2.03 -2.19
N LYS A 32 17.64 -2.59 -1.14
CA LYS A 32 17.16 -3.99 -1.16
C LYS A 32 15.93 -4.15 -2.02
N GLN A 33 15.07 -3.15 -2.06
CA GLN A 33 14.02 -3.10 -3.06
C GLN A 33 14.61 -3.05 -4.47
N GLU A 34 15.59 -2.19 -4.78
CA GLU A 34 16.19 -2.13 -6.11
C GLU A 34 16.83 -3.45 -6.56
N GLU A 35 17.51 -4.15 -5.64
CA GLU A 35 18.07 -5.48 -5.89
C GLU A 35 17.01 -6.51 -6.36
N LEU A 36 15.75 -6.37 -5.94
CA LEU A 36 14.66 -7.30 -6.26
C LEU A 36 13.71 -6.77 -7.34
N CYS A 37 13.32 -5.51 -7.27
CA CYS A 37 12.31 -4.92 -8.15
C CYS A 37 12.96 -4.29 -9.40
N GLY A 38 14.28 -4.12 -9.42
CA GLY A 38 14.99 -3.47 -10.52
C GLY A 38 14.82 -1.95 -10.52
N THR A 39 15.78 -1.25 -11.12
CA THR A 39 15.86 0.22 -11.08
C THR A 39 14.61 0.90 -11.68
N ALA A 40 14.03 0.36 -12.75
CA ALA A 40 12.87 0.96 -13.41
C ALA A 40 11.64 1.03 -12.49
N VAL A 41 11.31 -0.08 -11.80
CA VAL A 41 10.17 -0.17 -10.90
C VAL A 41 10.43 0.61 -9.61
N THR A 42 11.63 0.49 -9.02
CA THR A 42 12.01 1.23 -7.82
C THR A 42 11.88 2.74 -8.04
N ASN A 43 12.45 3.28 -9.14
CA ASN A 43 12.33 4.69 -9.46
C ASN A 43 10.89 5.14 -9.65
N LYS A 44 10.04 4.29 -10.25
CA LYS A 44 8.63 4.64 -10.46
C LYS A 44 7.86 4.70 -9.14
N LEU A 45 8.11 3.76 -8.22
CA LEU A 45 7.49 3.76 -6.90
C LEU A 45 7.99 4.92 -6.02
N ASP A 46 9.27 5.25 -6.08
CA ASP A 46 9.87 6.39 -5.37
C ASP A 46 9.29 7.73 -5.86
N SER A 47 9.15 7.88 -7.18
CA SER A 47 8.63 9.12 -7.79
C SER A 47 7.15 9.40 -7.47
N ASP A 48 6.42 8.39 -6.98
CA ASP A 48 4.96 8.43 -6.84
C ASP A 48 4.50 7.52 -5.69
N LEU A 49 4.79 7.96 -4.46
CA LEU A 49 4.51 7.21 -3.23
C LEU A 49 3.02 6.88 -3.04
N ALA A 50 2.13 7.76 -3.52
CA ALA A 50 0.68 7.60 -3.42
C ALA A 50 0.05 6.93 -4.64
N GLY A 51 0.79 6.83 -5.76
CA GLY A 51 0.28 6.28 -7.00
C GLY A 51 0.03 4.77 -6.94
N PRO A 52 -0.73 4.23 -7.91
CA PRO A 52 -1.07 2.82 -7.95
C PRO A 52 0.11 1.94 -8.35
N ILE A 53 0.16 0.73 -7.81
CA ILE A 53 1.21 -0.27 -8.07
C ILE A 53 1.27 -0.61 -9.57
N GLU A 54 0.14 -0.62 -10.26
CA GLU A 54 0.04 -0.92 -11.69
C GLU A 54 0.88 0.04 -12.56
N ASN A 55 1.07 1.29 -12.13
CA ASN A 55 1.92 2.24 -12.85
C ASN A 55 3.40 1.84 -12.79
N ALA A 56 3.83 1.29 -11.65
CA ALA A 56 5.17 0.74 -11.51
C ALA A 56 5.34 -0.55 -12.30
N MET A 57 4.30 -1.39 -12.32
CA MET A 57 4.29 -2.62 -13.12
C MET A 57 4.34 -2.37 -14.63
N ALA A 58 3.80 -1.24 -15.10
CA ALA A 58 3.86 -0.87 -16.51
C ALA A 58 5.28 -0.58 -17.02
N VAL A 59 6.24 -0.31 -16.13
CA VAL A 59 7.65 -0.06 -16.47
C VAL A 59 8.57 -1.21 -16.08
N ALA A 60 8.04 -2.32 -15.57
CA ALA A 60 8.83 -3.49 -15.23
C ALA A 60 9.53 -4.07 -16.47
N ASP A 61 10.79 -4.45 -16.31
CA ASP A 61 11.63 -5.03 -17.35
C ASP A 61 12.20 -6.39 -16.91
N ALA A 62 13.25 -6.86 -17.59
CA ALA A 62 13.86 -8.16 -17.33
C ALA A 62 14.51 -8.28 -15.93
N ASP A 63 14.77 -7.16 -15.25
CA ASP A 63 15.43 -7.15 -13.95
C ASP A 63 14.41 -7.29 -12.79
N TYR A 64 13.10 -7.16 -13.06
CA TYR A 64 12.06 -7.29 -12.05
C TYR A 64 11.88 -8.74 -11.56
N GLN A 65 12.11 -8.96 -10.26
CA GLN A 65 11.97 -10.24 -9.55
C GLN A 65 11.17 -10.09 -8.24
N CYS A 66 10.51 -8.96 -8.06
CA CYS A 66 9.88 -8.52 -6.83
C CYS A 66 8.39 -8.89 -6.78
N ASN A 67 7.80 -8.85 -5.58
CA ASN A 67 6.34 -8.86 -5.44
C ASN A 67 5.87 -7.46 -5.10
N ALA A 68 5.54 -6.65 -6.12
CA ALA A 68 5.10 -5.27 -5.90
C ALA A 68 3.69 -5.17 -5.29
N PHE A 69 2.87 -6.22 -5.38
CA PHE A 69 1.54 -6.31 -4.74
C PHE A 69 1.64 -6.92 -3.33
N MET A 70 2.75 -6.65 -2.66
CA MET A 70 2.93 -6.88 -1.24
C MET A 70 3.84 -5.79 -0.68
N CYS A 71 3.29 -4.95 0.19
CA CYS A 71 3.97 -3.77 0.73
C CYS A 71 4.61 -2.89 -0.35
N ARG A 72 3.98 -2.76 -1.53
CA ARG A 72 4.54 -2.09 -2.72
C ARG A 72 5.89 -2.66 -3.20
N GLY A 73 6.29 -3.84 -2.74
CA GLY A 73 7.61 -4.42 -2.96
C GLY A 73 8.72 -3.82 -2.08
N TYR A 74 8.40 -2.94 -1.14
CA TYR A 74 9.38 -2.33 -0.23
C TYR A 74 9.91 -3.36 0.77
N GLN A 75 11.23 -3.36 0.99
CA GLN A 75 11.91 -4.38 1.78
C GLN A 75 12.09 -3.94 3.23
N TRP A 76 12.05 -4.92 4.14
CA TRP A 76 12.26 -4.70 5.58
C TRP A 76 13.65 -4.11 5.86
N GLU A 77 14.67 -4.62 5.17
CA GLU A 77 16.06 -4.24 5.33
C GLU A 77 16.33 -2.77 5.02
N ASP A 78 15.54 -2.17 4.12
CA ASP A 78 15.61 -0.74 3.79
C ASP A 78 14.87 0.12 4.82
N ASN A 79 14.09 -0.49 5.73
CA ASN A 79 13.11 0.20 6.58
C ASN A 79 13.23 -0.16 8.07
N VAL A 80 14.34 -0.75 8.50
CA VAL A 80 14.56 -1.19 9.90
C VAL A 80 14.40 -0.07 10.93
N ASP A 81 14.73 1.16 10.54
CA ASP A 81 14.64 2.36 11.40
C ASP A 81 13.20 2.83 11.64
N LEU A 82 12.23 2.34 10.84
CA LEU A 82 10.80 2.64 10.97
C LEU A 82 10.07 1.64 11.89
N LEU A 83 10.78 0.64 12.44
CA LEU A 83 10.18 -0.39 13.29
C LEU A 83 9.46 0.23 14.50
N MET A 84 8.18 -0.13 14.65
CA MET A 84 7.41 0.18 15.83
C MET A 84 7.38 -1.00 16.80
N ASN A 85 8.00 -0.82 17.97
CA ASN A 85 7.77 -1.73 19.10
C ASN A 85 6.43 -1.37 19.76
N VAL A 86 5.50 -2.31 19.77
CA VAL A 86 4.12 -2.12 20.22
C VAL A 86 3.76 -3.18 21.26
N THR A 87 2.72 -2.95 22.05
CA THR A 87 2.19 -3.92 23.03
C THR A 87 0.82 -4.43 22.60
N ALA A 88 0.45 -5.64 23.03
CA ALA A 88 -0.89 -6.16 22.80
C ALA A 88 -1.96 -5.24 23.42
N GLY A 89 -3.02 -4.95 22.66
CA GLY A 89 -4.08 -4.01 23.05
C GLY A 89 -3.70 -2.53 22.89
N GLN A 90 -2.47 -2.21 22.50
CA GLN A 90 -2.08 -0.84 22.17
C GLN A 90 -2.94 -0.30 21.02
N VAL A 91 -3.37 0.95 21.16
CA VAL A 91 -4.08 1.68 20.10
C VAL A 91 -3.09 2.59 19.38
N ILE A 92 -3.04 2.46 18.05
CA ILE A 92 -2.17 3.22 17.17
C ILE A 92 -3.04 4.09 16.26
N PRO A 93 -2.82 5.42 16.22
CA PRO A 93 -3.51 6.29 15.27
C PRO A 93 -2.97 6.06 13.86
N PHE A 94 -3.88 6.03 12.90
CA PHE A 94 -3.58 5.96 11.48
C PHE A 94 -4.15 7.18 10.75
N HIS A 95 -3.37 7.71 9.82
CA HIS A 95 -3.78 8.74 8.88
C HIS A 95 -3.40 8.33 7.45
N ILE A 96 -4.39 8.31 6.55
CA ILE A 96 -4.21 8.13 5.12
C ILE A 96 -4.35 9.48 4.42
N ASP A 97 -3.35 9.88 3.66
CA ASP A 97 -3.45 11.00 2.74
C ASP A 97 -4.09 10.55 1.43
N LEU A 98 -5.42 10.72 1.36
CA LEU A 98 -6.22 10.41 0.17
C LEU A 98 -6.21 11.61 -0.79
N VAL A 99 -5.25 11.61 -1.71
CA VAL A 99 -5.10 12.67 -2.73
C VAL A 99 -6.17 12.57 -3.82
N ALA A 100 -6.53 11.35 -4.25
CA ALA A 100 -7.57 11.13 -5.25
C ALA A 100 -8.26 9.77 -5.03
N GLY A 101 -9.51 9.79 -4.56
CA GLY A 101 -10.29 8.59 -4.24
C GLY A 101 -11.17 8.10 -5.38
N HIS A 102 -10.73 7.07 -6.11
CA HIS A 102 -11.59 6.37 -7.09
C HIS A 102 -12.54 5.41 -6.42
N ARG A 103 -13.71 5.28 -7.04
CA ARG A 103 -14.81 4.46 -6.56
C ARG A 103 -15.46 3.70 -7.70
N PRO A 104 -16.18 2.60 -7.40
CA PRO A 104 -16.18 1.93 -6.10
C PRO A 104 -14.82 1.30 -5.81
N GLY A 105 -14.59 0.98 -4.54
CA GLY A 105 -13.38 0.31 -4.09
C GLY A 105 -13.60 -0.31 -2.72
N HIS A 106 -12.65 -1.12 -2.28
CA HIS A 106 -12.66 -1.72 -0.96
C HIS A 106 -11.26 -1.60 -0.34
N ALA A 107 -11.22 -1.53 0.98
CA ALA A 107 -9.97 -1.38 1.72
C ALA A 107 -9.97 -2.25 2.98
N ASN A 108 -8.78 -2.56 3.46
CA ASN A 108 -8.62 -3.19 4.76
C ASN A 108 -7.30 -2.79 5.43
N ILE A 109 -7.26 -3.00 6.74
CA ILE A 109 -6.03 -3.03 7.53
C ILE A 109 -5.81 -4.47 7.95
N SER A 110 -4.70 -5.07 7.55
CA SER A 110 -4.36 -6.46 7.86
C SER A 110 -2.95 -6.57 8.43
N VAL A 111 -2.69 -7.59 9.25
CA VAL A 111 -1.32 -7.95 9.63
C VAL A 111 -0.78 -8.93 8.60
N ILE A 112 0.40 -8.65 8.07
CA ILE A 112 1.09 -9.45 7.07
C ILE A 112 2.24 -10.21 7.72
N ASP A 113 2.32 -11.51 7.50
CA ASP A 113 3.53 -12.31 7.70
C ASP A 113 4.47 -12.07 6.51
N LEU A 114 5.61 -11.44 6.79
CA LEU A 114 6.59 -11.02 5.79
C LEU A 114 7.42 -12.20 5.24
N ALA A 115 7.48 -13.33 5.95
CA ALA A 115 8.18 -14.51 5.47
C ALA A 115 7.36 -15.27 4.41
N THR A 116 6.05 -15.30 4.57
CA THR A 116 5.13 -15.99 3.66
C THR A 116 4.44 -15.07 2.67
N ASN A 117 4.53 -13.76 2.87
CA ASN A 117 3.77 -12.73 2.15
C ASN A 117 2.26 -13.01 2.18
N THR A 118 1.71 -13.25 3.37
CA THR A 118 0.27 -13.51 3.54
C THR A 118 -0.31 -12.73 4.70
N ALA A 119 -1.59 -12.34 4.58
CA ALA A 119 -2.34 -11.81 5.71
C ALA A 119 -2.56 -12.93 6.75
N ILE A 120 -2.33 -12.61 8.02
CA ILE A 120 -2.49 -13.52 9.16
C ILE A 120 -3.49 -12.97 10.16
N GLY A 121 -4.30 -13.85 10.73
CA GLY A 121 -5.42 -13.46 11.60
C GLY A 121 -6.58 -12.86 10.81
N GLU A 122 -7.49 -12.22 11.53
CA GLU A 122 -8.58 -11.44 10.92
C GLU A 122 -8.08 -10.04 10.54
N PRO A 123 -8.63 -9.41 9.48
CA PRO A 123 -8.41 -8.00 9.23
C PRO A 123 -8.72 -7.16 10.48
N LEU A 124 -7.83 -6.23 10.80
CA LEU A 124 -8.00 -5.31 11.93
C LEU A 124 -9.15 -4.33 11.68
N ILE A 125 -9.31 -3.91 10.42
CA ILE A 125 -10.41 -3.08 9.93
C ILE A 125 -10.73 -3.51 8.49
N THR A 126 -11.99 -3.45 8.08
CA THR A 126 -12.43 -3.69 6.69
C THR A 126 -13.47 -2.67 6.28
N TRP A 127 -13.36 -2.18 5.05
CA TRP A 127 -14.34 -1.32 4.40
C TRP A 127 -14.72 -1.93 3.05
N ASP A 128 -15.98 -2.34 2.92
CA ASP A 128 -16.52 -2.87 1.67
C ASP A 128 -16.76 -1.76 0.62
N ASP A 129 -16.88 -0.50 1.06
CA ASP A 129 -16.98 0.70 0.22
C ASP A 129 -15.97 1.73 0.71
N TRP A 130 -14.81 1.79 0.05
CA TRP A 130 -13.74 2.72 0.36
C TRP A 130 -13.07 3.29 -0.90
N PRO A 131 -12.89 4.62 -0.99
CA PRO A 131 -13.38 5.61 -0.03
C PRO A 131 -14.91 5.70 -0.06
N THR A 132 -15.59 6.00 1.06
CA THR A 132 -17.07 6.10 1.13
C THR A 132 -17.61 7.44 0.60
N GLU A 133 -18.81 7.48 0.01
CA GLU A 133 -19.47 8.77 -0.34
C GLU A 133 -20.31 9.35 0.79
N ASN A 134 -20.58 8.59 1.85
CA ASN A 134 -21.46 8.97 2.96
C ASN A 134 -20.92 8.42 4.29
N PRO A 135 -20.61 9.26 5.30
CA PRO A 135 -20.92 10.69 5.38
C PRO A 135 -19.99 11.62 4.59
N ASP A 136 -18.73 11.23 4.33
CA ASP A 136 -17.72 11.97 3.57
C ASP A 136 -16.58 10.99 3.19
N PRO A 137 -15.99 11.06 1.97
CA PRO A 137 -14.77 10.33 1.59
C PRO A 137 -13.59 10.42 2.56
N LEU A 138 -13.46 11.51 3.30
CA LEU A 138 -12.41 11.69 4.30
C LEU A 138 -12.80 11.14 5.69
N ALA A 139 -14.01 10.61 5.86
CA ALA A 139 -14.45 10.08 7.15
C ALA A 139 -13.65 8.85 7.59
N ASP A 140 -13.11 8.09 6.62
CA ASP A 140 -12.36 6.87 6.84
C ASP A 140 -10.85 7.02 6.55
N THR A 141 -10.32 8.24 6.56
CA THR A 141 -8.87 8.49 6.42
C THR A 141 -8.15 8.64 7.76
N ASP A 142 -8.89 8.91 8.84
CA ASP A 142 -8.37 9.00 10.21
C ASP A 142 -9.06 7.94 11.07
N PHE A 143 -8.30 6.97 11.58
CA PHE A 143 -8.82 5.88 12.38
C PHE A 143 -7.78 5.36 13.37
N ASN A 144 -8.22 4.47 14.26
CA ASN A 144 -7.37 3.83 15.25
C ASN A 144 -7.31 2.32 14.98
N VAL A 145 -6.10 1.77 15.06
CA VAL A 145 -5.85 0.33 14.97
C VAL A 145 -5.50 -0.19 16.36
N THR A 146 -6.17 -1.24 16.81
CA THR A 146 -5.82 -1.94 18.06
C THR A 146 -4.96 -3.15 17.74
N ILE A 147 -3.79 -3.26 18.39
CA ILE A 147 -2.89 -4.40 18.21
C ILE A 147 -3.51 -5.66 18.82
N PRO A 148 -3.68 -6.75 18.05
CA PRO A 148 -4.25 -7.99 18.56
C PRO A 148 -3.27 -8.69 19.51
N ASP A 149 -3.80 -9.29 20.57
CA ASP A 149 -3.04 -10.15 21.48
C ASP A 149 -2.74 -11.53 20.86
N THR A 150 -3.59 -12.00 19.96
CA THR A 150 -3.47 -13.32 19.30
C THR A 150 -2.25 -13.49 18.41
N LEU A 151 -1.55 -12.40 18.06
CA LEU A 151 -0.38 -12.42 17.16
C LEU A 151 0.94 -12.15 17.88
N ALA A 152 0.95 -12.02 19.22
CA ALA A 152 2.14 -11.66 19.99
C ALA A 152 3.31 -12.60 19.69
N ASP A 153 3.10 -13.93 19.68
CA ASP A 153 4.17 -14.90 19.40
C ASP A 153 4.67 -14.88 17.95
N SER A 154 3.76 -14.67 16.99
CA SER A 154 4.08 -14.64 15.56
C SER A 154 4.80 -13.34 15.15
N CYS A 155 4.48 -12.22 15.81
CA CYS A 155 5.00 -10.89 15.48
C CYS A 155 5.92 -10.32 16.56
N ASN A 156 6.62 -11.15 17.34
CA ASN A 156 7.44 -10.70 18.50
C ASN A 156 8.81 -10.07 18.19
N VAL A 157 9.18 -9.94 16.92
CA VAL A 157 10.46 -9.35 16.52
C VAL A 157 10.34 -8.67 15.17
N GLY A 158 11.10 -7.58 14.98
CA GLY A 158 11.11 -6.82 13.73
C GLY A 158 11.46 -7.71 12.53
N GLY A 159 10.85 -7.40 11.38
CA GLY A 159 10.99 -8.16 10.14
C GLY A 159 10.12 -9.42 10.05
N LYS A 160 9.32 -9.76 11.07
CA LYS A 160 8.31 -10.82 10.95
C LYS A 160 6.98 -10.33 10.41
N CYS A 161 6.52 -9.17 10.89
CA CYS A 161 5.20 -8.67 10.57
C CYS A 161 5.19 -7.19 10.20
N ALA A 162 4.27 -6.84 9.32
CA ALA A 162 3.87 -5.46 9.06
C ALA A 162 2.35 -5.32 9.14
N ILE A 163 1.86 -4.15 9.55
CA ILE A 163 0.47 -3.76 9.33
C ILE A 163 0.40 -3.17 7.93
N GLN A 164 -0.44 -3.74 7.06
CA GLN A 164 -0.69 -3.25 5.72
C GLN A 164 -2.04 -2.53 5.68
N TRP A 165 -2.03 -1.29 5.20
CA TRP A 165 -3.20 -0.70 4.58
C TRP A 165 -3.24 -1.12 3.11
N PHE A 166 -4.38 -1.65 2.68
CA PHE A 166 -4.66 -2.06 1.31
C PHE A 166 -5.91 -1.34 0.82
N TRP A 167 -5.88 -0.84 -0.41
CA TRP A 167 -7.05 -0.34 -1.13
C TRP A 167 -7.02 -0.83 -2.59
N TYR A 168 -8.15 -1.37 -3.04
CA TYR A 168 -8.39 -1.66 -4.44
C TYR A 168 -9.51 -0.79 -5.00
N ALA A 169 -9.19 -0.01 -6.03
CA ALA A 169 -10.16 0.78 -6.79
C ALA A 169 -10.64 -0.01 -8.01
N GLU A 170 -11.93 -0.33 -8.07
CA GLU A 170 -12.50 -1.26 -9.05
C GLU A 170 -12.65 -0.63 -10.44
N THR A 171 -13.02 0.66 -10.49
CA THR A 171 -13.29 1.38 -11.75
C THR A 171 -12.08 1.40 -12.68
N ASN A 172 -10.89 1.57 -12.10
CA ASN A 172 -9.64 1.74 -12.82
C ASN A 172 -8.67 0.57 -12.58
N LYS A 173 -9.08 -0.44 -11.80
CA LYS A 173 -8.35 -1.67 -11.48
C LYS A 173 -6.97 -1.36 -10.91
N GLN A 174 -6.96 -0.58 -9.83
CA GLN A 174 -5.74 -0.05 -9.23
C GLN A 174 -5.59 -0.45 -7.78
N THR A 175 -4.35 -0.75 -7.40
CA THR A 175 -4.00 -1.23 -6.07
C THR A 175 -3.07 -0.24 -5.38
N TYR A 176 -3.37 0.01 -4.11
CA TYR A 176 -2.65 0.92 -3.24
C TYR A 176 -2.34 0.22 -1.93
N GLU A 177 -1.10 0.37 -1.47
CA GLU A 177 -0.65 -0.25 -0.25
C GLU A 177 0.26 0.67 0.55
N SER A 178 0.27 0.52 1.87
CA SER A 178 1.32 1.04 2.73
C SER A 178 1.57 0.06 3.86
N CYS A 179 2.82 -0.20 4.21
CA CYS A 179 3.18 -1.16 5.25
C CYS A 179 3.93 -0.49 6.38
N ILE A 180 3.57 -0.84 7.62
CA ILE A 180 4.14 -0.33 8.86
C ILE A 180 4.75 -1.52 9.61
N ASP A 181 6.06 -1.53 9.79
CA ASP A 181 6.76 -2.60 10.48
C ASP A 181 6.49 -2.58 11.99
N ILE A 182 6.12 -3.74 12.54
CA ILE A 182 5.83 -3.87 13.97
C ILE A 182 6.57 -5.03 14.62
N ALA A 183 6.85 -4.88 15.91
CA ALA A 183 7.17 -5.98 16.81
C ALA A 183 6.27 -5.87 18.06
N ILE A 184 5.51 -6.92 18.35
CA ILE A 184 4.66 -7.01 19.54
C ILE A 184 5.53 -7.49 20.70
N VAL A 185 5.91 -6.55 21.56
CA VAL A 185 6.75 -6.78 22.74
C VAL A 185 5.91 -6.71 24.03
N ALA A 186 6.41 -7.35 25.08
CA ALA A 186 5.76 -7.41 26.39
C ALA A 186 5.94 -6.12 27.20
#